data_AF-H2JC73-F1
#
_entry.id   AF-H2JC73-F1
#
_cell.length_a   1.000
_cell.length_b   1.000
_cell.length_c   1.000
_cell.angle_alpha   90.00
_cell.angle_beta   90.00
_cell.angle_gamma   90.00
#
_symmetry.space_group_name_H-M   'P 1'
#
loop_
_entity.id
_entity.type
_entity.pdbx_description
1 polymer ?
#
loop_
_entity_poly.entity_id
_entity_poly.type
_entity_poly.pdbx_seq_one_letter_code
_entity_poly.pdbx_strand_id
1 'polypeptide(L)'
;MEPGQVGGVVDSLRNSGINRQDMIISSFDEAKFRSMNADAIDNHISATVKTEQDDPGRLKSFLESLNELNHDSGIVVFVKAARHKAQEVKSVMEQSGAVEIKIDDDKD
;
A
#
# COMPACT_ATOMS: atom_id res chain seq x y z
N MET A 1 -7.99 9.19 2.18
CA MET A 1 -7.65 8.91 3.58
C MET A 1 -6.68 9.97 4.09
N GLU A 2 -6.89 10.49 5.29
CA GLU A 2 -6.06 11.54 5.91
C GLU A 2 -4.88 10.96 6.71
N PRO A 3 -3.79 11.72 6.96
CA PRO A 3 -2.62 11.21 7.69
C PRO A 3 -2.93 10.63 9.08
N GLY A 4 -3.91 11.19 9.81
CA GLY A 4 -4.32 10.69 11.12
C GLY A 4 -5.04 9.33 11.08
N GLN A 5 -5.67 9.01 9.95
CA GLN A 5 -6.37 7.74 9.76
C GLN A 5 -5.39 6.59 9.50
N VAL A 6 -4.20 6.88 8.95
CA VAL A 6 -3.14 5.88 8.70
C VAL A 6 -2.69 5.19 9.97
N GLY A 7 -2.52 5.95 11.07
CA GLY A 7 -2.13 5.38 12.36
C GLY A 7 -3.14 4.33 12.85
N GLY A 8 -4.43 4.67 12.76
CA GLY A 8 -5.52 3.76 13.12
C GLY A 8 -5.56 2.49 12.27
N VAL A 9 -5.31 2.60 10.95
CA VAL A 9 -5.17 1.43 10.07
C VAL A 9 -4.04 0.53 10.55
N VAL A 10 -2.85 1.09 10.76
CA VAL A 10 -1.66 0.33 11.17
C VAL A 10 -1.91 -0.38 12.50
N ASP A 11 -2.45 0.31 13.48
CA ASP A 11 -2.72 -0.27 14.80
C ASP A 11 -3.78 -1.38 14.72
N SER A 12 -4.84 -1.18 13.94
CA SER A 12 -5.90 -2.19 13.76
C SER A 12 -5.37 -3.44 13.06
N LEU A 13 -4.56 -3.29 12.02
CA LEU A 13 -3.93 -4.42 11.33
C LEU A 13 -2.90 -5.14 12.22
N ARG A 14 -2.17 -4.41 13.05
CA ARG A 14 -1.29 -5.05 14.05
C ARG A 14 -2.07 -5.86 15.06
N ASN A 15 -3.21 -5.34 15.52
CA ASN A 15 -4.08 -6.04 16.45
C ASN A 15 -4.75 -7.29 15.85
N SER A 16 -4.92 -7.36 14.52
CA SER A 16 -5.32 -8.58 13.80
C SER A 16 -4.16 -9.54 13.48
N GLY A 17 -2.96 -9.25 13.99
CA GLY A 17 -1.78 -10.08 13.83
C GLY A 17 -1.11 -9.95 12.46
N ILE A 18 -1.15 -8.76 11.84
CA ILE A 18 -0.37 -8.41 10.65
C ILE A 18 0.85 -7.58 11.08
N ASN A 19 2.03 -7.97 10.61
CA ASN A 19 3.25 -7.29 11.01
C ASN A 19 3.47 -6.01 10.21
N ARG A 20 4.18 -5.04 10.81
CA ARG A 20 4.50 -3.77 10.13
C ARG A 20 5.34 -3.96 8.86
N GLN A 21 6.17 -5.01 8.84
CA GLN A 21 6.97 -5.46 7.70
C GLN A 21 6.12 -5.99 6.53
N ASP A 22 4.86 -6.36 6.78
CA ASP A 22 3.92 -6.78 5.74
C ASP A 22 3.13 -5.60 5.15
N MET A 23 3.45 -4.36 5.57
CA MET A 23 2.75 -3.15 5.15
C MET A 23 3.68 -2.18 4.40
N ILE A 24 3.22 -1.69 3.25
CA ILE A 24 3.84 -0.59 2.52
C ILE A 24 2.86 0.58 2.57
N ILE A 25 3.31 1.72 3.10
CA ILE A 25 2.49 2.94 3.22
C ILE A 25 3.18 4.05 2.45
N SER A 26 2.47 4.63 1.49
CA SER A 26 3.01 5.73 0.70
C SER A 26 1.97 6.83 0.53
N SER A 27 2.44 8.08 0.54
CA SER A 27 1.69 9.15 -0.12
C SER A 27 1.75 8.90 -1.63
N PHE A 28 0.60 8.88 -2.29
CA PHE A 28 0.47 8.81 -3.74
C PHE A 28 0.10 10.19 -4.27
N ASP A 29 0.78 10.58 -5.34
CA ASP A 29 0.48 11.74 -6.16
C ASP A 29 0.85 11.30 -7.57
N GLU A 30 -0.12 11.21 -8.47
CA GLU A 30 0.05 10.58 -9.78
C GLU A 30 1.05 11.35 -10.65
N ALA A 31 1.02 12.68 -10.63
CA ALA A 31 1.95 13.50 -11.41
C ALA A 31 3.38 13.30 -10.90
N LYS A 32 3.55 13.29 -9.58
CA LYS A 32 4.83 13.00 -8.95
C LYS A 32 5.26 11.56 -9.19
N PHE A 33 4.34 10.60 -9.11
CA PHE A 33 4.61 9.18 -9.32
C PHE A 33 4.98 8.88 -10.76
N ARG A 34 4.32 9.46 -11.76
CA ARG A 34 4.70 9.31 -13.18
C ARG A 34 6.10 9.87 -13.45
N SER A 35 6.43 11.03 -12.86
CA SER A 35 7.79 11.59 -12.92
C SER A 35 8.81 10.69 -12.21
N MET A 36 8.44 10.14 -11.04
CA MET A 36 9.31 9.28 -10.24
C MET A 36 9.42 7.85 -10.77
N ASN A 37 8.44 7.31 -11.48
CA ASN A 37 8.47 5.98 -12.06
C ASN A 37 9.45 5.96 -13.24
N ALA A 38 9.49 7.04 -14.03
CA ALA A 38 10.54 7.26 -15.03
C ALA A 38 11.94 7.28 -14.39
N ASP A 39 12.09 7.94 -13.24
CA ASP A 39 13.37 8.02 -12.51
C ASP A 39 13.69 6.77 -11.67
N ALA A 40 12.71 6.00 -11.19
CA ALA A 40 12.91 4.83 -10.34
C ALA A 40 13.32 3.60 -11.16
N ILE A 41 12.83 3.49 -12.39
CA ILE A 41 13.31 2.51 -13.38
C ILE A 41 14.80 2.75 -13.68
N ASP A 42 15.28 3.99 -13.61
CA ASP A 42 16.67 4.37 -13.93
C ASP A 42 17.59 4.52 -12.69
N ASN A 43 17.07 4.94 -11.52
CA ASN A 43 17.87 5.42 -10.38
C ASN A 43 17.35 5.05 -8.96
N HIS A 44 16.37 4.15 -8.80
CA HIS A 44 15.96 3.64 -7.47
C HIS A 44 15.53 4.72 -6.43
N ILE A 45 14.92 5.85 -6.84
CA ILE A 45 14.48 6.89 -5.88
C ILE A 45 13.01 6.72 -5.49
N SER A 46 12.80 6.58 -4.17
CA SER A 46 11.53 6.26 -3.51
C SER A 46 10.49 7.37 -3.67
N ALA A 47 9.28 7.02 -4.15
CA ALA A 47 8.05 7.62 -3.61
C ALA A 47 8.16 7.62 -2.07
N THR A 48 7.56 8.56 -1.34
CA THR A 48 7.71 8.59 0.13
C THR A 48 7.04 7.36 0.75
N VAL A 49 7.73 6.23 0.67
CA VAL A 49 7.34 4.91 1.09
C VAL A 49 7.89 4.78 2.49
N LYS A 50 7.01 4.91 3.47
CA LYS A 50 7.32 4.56 4.84
C LYS A 50 7.06 3.07 4.97
N THR A 51 8.10 2.26 4.80
CA THR A 51 8.01 0.83 4.99
C THR A 51 9.23 0.28 5.72
N GLU A 52 8.98 -0.72 6.56
CA GLU A 52 10.03 -1.58 7.14
C GLU A 52 10.22 -2.84 6.27
N GLN A 53 9.65 -2.85 5.07
CA GLN A 53 9.68 -3.93 4.11
C GLN A 53 10.99 -3.84 3.28
N ASP A 54 11.76 -4.93 3.29
CA ASP A 54 13.10 -5.10 2.70
C ASP A 54 13.16 -6.09 1.51
N ASP A 55 12.02 -6.59 1.03
CA ASP A 55 11.83 -7.59 -0.03
C ASP A 55 11.58 -6.87 -1.38
N PRO A 56 12.55 -6.87 -2.30
CA PRO A 56 12.44 -6.17 -3.57
C PRO A 56 11.24 -6.62 -4.41
N GLY A 57 10.82 -7.88 -4.29
CA GLY A 57 9.65 -8.41 -5.02
C GLY A 57 8.36 -7.72 -4.58
N ARG A 58 8.21 -7.45 -3.27
CA ARG A 58 7.03 -6.77 -2.73
C ARG A 58 6.96 -5.31 -3.15
N LEU A 59 8.11 -4.64 -3.21
CA LEU A 59 8.17 -3.26 -3.69
C LEU A 59 7.74 -3.18 -5.16
N LYS A 60 8.14 -4.15 -6.00
CA LYS A 60 7.71 -4.22 -7.40
C LYS A 60 6.19 -4.42 -7.53
N SER A 61 5.60 -5.40 -6.83
CA SER A 61 4.16 -5.62 -6.84
C SER A 61 3.38 -4.40 -6.35
N PHE A 62 3.90 -3.71 -5.34
CA PHE A 62 3.34 -2.43 -4.89
C PHE A 62 3.34 -1.39 -6.02
N LEU A 63 4.46 -1.16 -6.70
CA LEU A 63 4.54 -0.21 -7.82
C LEU A 63 3.60 -0.58 -8.97
N GLU A 64 3.46 -1.87 -9.28
CA GLU A 64 2.52 -2.36 -10.29
C GLU A 64 1.06 -2.06 -9.89
N SER A 65 0.70 -2.29 -8.63
CA SER A 65 -0.65 -2.01 -8.11
C SER A 65 -1.04 -0.53 -8.18
N LEU A 66 -0.06 0.39 -8.10
CA LEU A 66 -0.29 1.83 -8.21
C LEU A 66 -0.69 2.26 -9.62
N ASN A 67 -0.21 1.57 -10.66
CA ASN A 67 -0.56 1.91 -12.05
C ASN A 67 -2.03 1.67 -12.37
N GLU A 68 -2.71 0.87 -11.55
CA GLU A 68 -4.12 0.56 -11.75
C GLU A 68 -5.06 1.48 -10.97
N LEU A 69 -4.54 2.40 -10.15
CA LEU A 69 -5.35 3.31 -9.36
C LEU A 69 -5.91 4.45 -10.23
N ASN A 70 -7.19 4.77 -10.07
CA ASN A 70 -7.88 5.83 -10.82
C ASN A 70 -7.96 7.15 -10.04
N HIS A 71 -7.00 7.42 -9.16
CA HIS A 71 -7.02 8.57 -8.26
C HIS A 71 -5.74 9.39 -8.38
N ASP A 72 -5.86 10.70 -8.59
CA ASP A 72 -4.71 11.58 -8.83
C ASP A 72 -3.79 11.77 -7.61
N SER A 73 -4.28 11.53 -6.38
CA SER A 73 -3.48 11.62 -5.15
C SER A 73 -4.17 10.95 -3.96
N GLY A 74 -3.40 10.64 -2.90
CA GLY A 74 -3.93 10.10 -1.65
C GLY A 74 -2.88 9.40 -0.79
N ILE A 75 -3.34 8.51 0.08
CA ILE A 75 -2.48 7.61 0.85
C ILE A 75 -2.83 6.19 0.44
N VAL A 76 -1.83 5.43 0.03
CA VAL A 76 -1.97 4.03 -0.34
C VAL A 76 -1.37 3.19 0.76
N VAL A 77 -2.12 2.18 1.20
CA VAL A 77 -1.68 1.17 2.15
C VAL A 77 -1.78 -0.18 1.44
N PHE A 78 -0.63 -0.77 1.14
CA PHE A 78 -0.53 -2.12 0.60
C PHE A 78 -0.20 -3.09 1.71
N VAL A 79 -0.94 -4.18 1.80
CA VAL A 79 -0.83 -5.15 2.89
C VAL A 79 -0.74 -6.55 2.32
N LYS A 80 0.35 -7.25 2.61
CA LYS A 80 0.44 -8.69 2.37
C LYS A 80 -0.25 -9.42 3.52
N ALA A 81 -1.21 -10.26 3.20
CA ALA A 81 -1.88 -11.10 4.19
C ALA A 81 -2.14 -12.48 3.62
N ALA A 82 -2.29 -13.48 4.49
CA ALA A 82 -2.77 -14.79 4.07
C ALA A 82 -4.18 -14.66 3.49
N ARG A 83 -4.51 -15.44 2.46
CA ARG A 83 -5.80 -15.40 1.75
C ARG A 83 -7.02 -15.43 2.68
N HIS A 84 -6.97 -16.25 3.73
CA HIS A 84 -8.06 -16.36 4.71
C HIS A 84 -8.29 -15.08 5.54
N LYS A 85 -7.30 -14.19 5.63
CA LYS A 85 -7.39 -12.89 6.30
C LYS A 85 -7.85 -11.76 5.36
N ALA A 86 -7.99 -12.00 4.06
CA ALA A 86 -8.29 -10.94 3.09
C ALA A 86 -9.58 -10.16 3.42
N GLN A 87 -10.64 -10.87 3.86
CA GLN A 87 -11.90 -10.22 4.25
C GLN A 87 -11.77 -9.40 5.53
N GLU A 88 -10.98 -9.87 6.49
CA GLU A 88 -10.70 -9.13 7.73
C GLU A 88 -9.91 -7.85 7.43
N VAL A 89 -8.85 -7.95 6.63
CA VAL A 89 -8.04 -6.80 6.19
C VAL A 89 -8.91 -5.79 5.45
N LYS A 90 -9.73 -6.25 4.51
CA LYS A 90 -10.67 -5.40 3.79
C LYS A 90 -11.59 -4.66 4.76
N SER A 91 -12.17 -5.35 5.74
CA SER A 91 -13.07 -4.71 6.71
C SER A 91 -12.36 -3.64 7.53
N VAL A 92 -11.11 -3.89 7.95
CA VAL A 92 -10.29 -2.88 8.66
C VAL A 92 -10.03 -1.65 7.78
N MET A 93 -9.70 -1.86 6.50
CA MET A 93 -9.47 -0.77 5.55
C MET A 93 -10.74 0.06 5.31
N GLU A 94 -11.89 -0.58 5.13
CA GLU A 94 -13.19 0.10 4.95
C GLU A 94 -13.54 0.95 6.17
N GLN A 95 -13.45 0.37 7.37
CA GLN A 95 -13.74 1.07 8.62
C GLN A 95 -12.81 2.25 8.88
N SER A 96 -11.60 2.20 8.34
CA SER A 96 -10.61 3.27 8.47
C SER A 96 -10.74 4.37 7.41
N GLY A 97 -11.71 4.27 6.50
CA GLY A 97 -11.98 5.29 5.48
C GLY A 97 -11.18 5.12 4.18
N ALA A 98 -10.76 3.89 3.85
CA ALA A 98 -10.26 3.60 2.51
C ALA A 98 -11.36 3.82 1.47
N VAL A 99 -11.06 4.60 0.43
CA VAL A 99 -12.01 4.97 -0.63
C VAL A 99 -12.04 3.97 -1.78
N GLU A 100 -10.91 3.28 -2.01
CA GLU A 100 -10.76 2.22 -2.99
C GLU A 100 -9.97 1.08 -2.32
N ILE A 101 -10.44 -0.16 -2.51
CA ILE A 101 -9.77 -1.36 -2.00
C ILE A 101 -9.70 -2.37 -3.12
N LYS A 102 -8.48 -2.78 -3.44
CA LYS A 102 -8.20 -3.88 -4.37
C LYS A 102 -7.60 -5.04 -3.60
N ILE A 103 -8.09 -6.24 -3.90
CA ILE A 103 -7.53 -7.48 -3.38
C ILE A 103 -6.82 -8.13 -4.55
N ASP A 104 -5.50 -8.17 -4.46
CA ASP A 104 -4.69 -8.95 -5.37
C ASP A 104 -4.56 -10.36 -4.80
N ASP A 105 -5.24 -11.31 -5.44
CA ASP A 105 -4.97 -12.73 -5.22
C ASP A 105 -3.79 -13.06 -6.13
N ASP A 106 -2.57 -13.16 -5.59
CA ASP A 106 -1.43 -13.78 -6.28
C ASP A 106 -1.93 -15.12 -6.86
N LYS A 107 -2.25 -15.13 -8.15
CA LYS A 107 -2.48 -16.34 -8.91
C LYS A 107 -1.11 -16.69 -9.45
N ASP A 108 -0.49 -17.67 -8.79
CA ASP A 108 0.69 -18.37 -9.31
C ASP A 108 0.59 -18.62 -10.83
#